data_AF-A0A060C865-F1
#
_entry.id   AF-A0A060C865-F1
#
_cell.length_a   1.000
_cell.length_b   1.000
_cell.length_c   1.000
_cell.angle_alpha   90.00
_cell.angle_beta   90.00
_cell.angle_gamma   90.00
#
_symmetry.space_group_name_H-M   'P 1'
#
loop_
_entity.id
_entity.type
_entity.pdbx_description
1 polymer ?
#
loop_
_entity_poly.entity_id
_entity_poly.type
_entity_poly.pdbx_seq_one_letter_code
_entity_poly.pdbx_strand_id
1 'polypeptide(L)'
;MLRALRGYEVSSAEWSVSVSQQSIVLYLHVHQPWRVRKYSIFDTATHHNYFDESDQTTERNNATVFRKVADKSYCPMNALLEKLLDEHPEFKFSLSITGTFLEQAEMWAPDVIDSFKTIG
;
A
#
# COMPACT_ATOMS: atom_id res chain seq x y z
N MET A 1 -66.11 19.30 -28.82
CA MET A 1 -67.14 19.63 -27.82
C MET A 1 -67.67 18.34 -27.22
N LEU A 2 -67.74 18.26 -25.88
CA LEU A 2 -68.10 17.12 -24.99
C LEU A 2 -66.94 16.13 -24.70
N ARG A 3 -66.23 16.17 -23.56
CA ARG A 3 -66.52 16.13 -22.09
C ARG A 3 -66.39 14.69 -21.55
N ALA A 4 -65.36 14.54 -20.70
CA ALA A 4 -64.82 13.31 -20.11
C ALA A 4 -65.75 12.60 -19.12
N LEU A 5 -65.54 11.29 -18.90
CA LEU A 5 -65.63 10.62 -17.59
C LEU A 5 -64.91 9.25 -17.60
N ARG A 6 -63.76 9.15 -16.92
CA ARG A 6 -63.50 8.26 -15.77
C ARG A 6 -62.00 8.21 -15.50
N GLY A 7 -61.63 8.73 -14.34
CA GLY A 7 -60.27 8.75 -13.85
C GLY A 7 -59.74 7.33 -13.62
N TYR A 8 -58.62 7.07 -14.25
CA TYR A 8 -57.57 6.22 -13.70
C TYR A 8 -56.35 7.13 -13.64
N GLU A 9 -56.03 7.62 -12.44
CA GLU A 9 -54.71 8.16 -12.17
C GLU A 9 -53.73 6.99 -12.26
N VAL A 10 -52.98 6.93 -13.36
CA VAL A 10 -51.75 6.13 -13.40
C VAL A 10 -50.76 6.90 -12.53
N SER A 11 -50.69 6.55 -11.25
CA SER A 11 -49.60 6.98 -10.38
C SER A 11 -48.29 6.49 -11.01
N SER A 12 -47.51 7.43 -11.52
CA SER A 12 -46.11 7.20 -11.89
C SER A 12 -45.34 6.95 -10.60
N ALA A 13 -45.44 5.73 -10.08
CA ALA A 13 -44.52 5.25 -9.07
C ALA A 13 -43.13 5.26 -9.72
N GLU A 14 -42.34 6.29 -9.38
CA GLU A 14 -40.91 6.35 -9.65
C GLU A 14 -40.28 5.13 -9.01
N TRP A 15 -40.01 4.11 -9.82
CA TRP A 15 -39.17 2.99 -9.41
C TRP A 15 -37.75 3.54 -9.28
N SER A 16 -37.42 4.06 -8.10
CA SER A 16 -36.03 4.32 -7.74
C SER A 16 -35.30 2.98 -7.69
N VAL A 17 -34.66 2.61 -8.80
CA VAL A 17 -33.71 1.50 -8.82
C VAL A 17 -32.61 1.87 -7.84
N SER A 18 -32.63 1.25 -6.66
CA SER A 18 -31.51 1.31 -5.72
C SER A 18 -30.32 0.66 -6.39
N VAL A 19 -29.47 1.46 -7.03
CA VAL A 19 -28.16 1.01 -7.49
C VAL A 19 -27.41 0.54 -6.26
N SER A 20 -27.23 -0.77 -6.13
CA SER A 20 -26.35 -1.36 -5.13
C SER A 20 -24.95 -0.80 -5.36
N GLN A 21 -24.48 0.05 -4.44
CA GLN A 21 -23.13 0.58 -4.46
C GLN A 21 -22.17 -0.57 -4.14
N GLN A 22 -21.57 -1.13 -5.18
CA GLN A 22 -20.54 -2.14 -5.06
C GLN A 22 -19.32 -1.48 -4.41
N SER A 23 -18.95 -1.94 -3.21
CA SER A 23 -17.80 -1.41 -2.49
C SER A 23 -16.57 -2.26 -2.80
N ILE A 24 -15.45 -1.60 -3.10
CA ILE A 24 -14.12 -2.22 -3.23
C ILE A 24 -13.33 -1.86 -1.97
N VAL A 25 -12.72 -2.87 -1.35
CA VAL A 25 -11.82 -2.66 -0.21
C VAL A 25 -10.39 -2.97 -0.66
N LEU A 26 -9.55 -1.94 -0.71
CA LEU A 26 -8.14 -2.09 -0.99
C LEU A 26 -7.38 -2.34 0.31
N TYR A 27 -6.70 -3.48 0.38
CA TYR A 27 -5.82 -3.83 1.49
C TYR A 27 -4.39 -4.03 0.98
N LEU A 28 -3.47 -3.26 1.54
CA LEU A 28 -2.06 -3.22 1.12
C LEU A 28 -1.19 -3.71 2.27
N HIS A 29 -0.36 -4.72 2.01
CA HIS A 29 0.56 -5.29 2.99
C HIS A 29 2.01 -4.95 2.63
N VAL A 30 2.68 -4.20 3.52
CA VAL A 30 4.05 -3.72 3.35
C VAL A 30 5.00 -4.63 4.13
N HIS A 31 5.80 -5.37 3.38
CA HIS A 31 6.80 -6.28 3.92
C HIS A 31 8.11 -6.17 3.15
N GLN A 32 9.21 -6.13 3.90
CA GLN A 32 10.57 -6.26 3.37
C GLN A 32 11.33 -7.25 4.27
N PRO A 33 11.71 -8.43 3.76
CA PRO A 33 12.47 -9.40 4.54
C PRO A 33 13.98 -9.07 4.55
N TRP A 34 14.64 -9.53 5.61
CA TRP A 34 16.09 -9.57 5.70
C TRP A 34 16.67 -10.63 4.75
N ARG A 35 17.64 -10.24 3.93
CA ARG A 35 18.39 -11.10 3.01
C ARG A 35 19.66 -11.56 3.68
N VAL A 36 19.86 -12.88 3.70
CA VAL A 36 21.07 -13.49 4.24
C VAL A 36 22.24 -13.20 3.30
N ARG A 37 23.39 -12.79 3.84
CA ARG A 37 24.63 -12.56 3.07
C ARG A 37 25.15 -13.87 2.46
N LYS A 38 26.13 -13.78 1.56
CA LYS A 38 26.80 -14.99 1.07
C LYS A 38 27.61 -15.63 2.21
N TYR A 39 27.20 -16.82 2.65
CA TYR A 39 27.93 -17.62 3.63
C TYR A 39 28.85 -18.62 2.94
N SER A 40 30.13 -18.60 3.29
CA SER A 40 31.05 -19.70 3.02
C SER A 40 31.07 -20.66 4.21
N ILE A 41 31.20 -21.97 3.97
CA ILE A 41 31.37 -22.99 5.03
C ILE A 41 32.55 -22.68 5.97
N PHE A 42 33.54 -21.91 5.48
CA PHE A 42 34.70 -21.46 6.26
C PHE A 42 34.39 -20.27 7.20
N ASP A 43 33.30 -19.52 7.00
CA ASP A 43 32.93 -18.35 7.82
C ASP A 43 32.14 -18.73 9.07
N THR A 44 31.56 -19.92 9.10
CA THR A 44 30.64 -20.41 10.15
C THR A 44 31.27 -20.45 11.55
N ALA A 45 32.60 -20.52 11.62
CA ALA A 45 33.35 -20.64 12.87
C ALA A 45 33.82 -19.30 13.46
N THR A 46 33.69 -18.17 12.76
CA THR A 46 34.31 -16.89 13.19
C THR A 46 33.44 -15.63 13.06
N HIS A 47 32.41 -15.60 12.21
CA HIS A 47 31.62 -14.38 11.95
C HIS A 47 30.10 -14.63 12.00
N HIS A 48 29.44 -14.10 13.05
CA HIS A 48 28.00 -14.26 13.32
C HIS A 48 27.08 -13.22 12.64
N ASN A 49 27.60 -12.32 11.79
CA ASN A 49 26.77 -11.33 11.12
C ASN A 49 26.05 -11.93 9.91
N TYR A 50 24.78 -12.34 10.08
CA TYR A 50 24.00 -13.05 9.07
C TYR A 50 23.45 -12.17 7.93
N PHE A 51 23.29 -10.87 8.19
CA PHE A 51 22.55 -9.97 7.29
C PHE A 51 23.38 -8.78 6.79
N ASP A 52 24.59 -8.56 7.34
CA ASP A 52 25.53 -7.53 6.90
C ASP A 52 26.37 -8.04 5.73
N GLU A 53 25.85 -7.83 4.52
CA GLU A 53 26.62 -7.98 3.29
C GLU A 53 27.35 -6.65 3.00
N SER A 54 28.69 -6.64 3.05
CA SER A 54 29.47 -5.40 2.89
C SER A 54 29.54 -4.91 1.45
N ASP A 55 29.43 -5.83 0.49
CA ASP A 55 29.47 -5.48 -0.93
C ASP A 55 28.13 -4.85 -1.36
N GLN A 56 28.16 -3.57 -1.74
CA GLN A 56 26.95 -2.84 -2.14
C GLN A 56 26.46 -3.22 -3.54
N THR A 57 27.26 -3.93 -4.33
CA THR A 57 26.90 -4.34 -5.69
C THR A 57 26.02 -5.58 -5.73
N THR A 58 25.93 -6.31 -4.61
CA THR A 58 25.13 -7.53 -4.52
C THR A 58 23.69 -7.23 -4.11
N GLU A 59 22.77 -8.01 -4.66
CA GLU A 59 21.34 -7.97 -4.30
C GLU A 59 21.03 -8.54 -2.91
N ARG A 60 22.06 -8.94 -2.14
CA ARG A 60 21.95 -9.37 -0.74
C ARG A 60 22.22 -8.24 0.25
N ASN A 61 22.78 -7.11 -0.20
CA ASN A 61 22.95 -5.95 0.68
C ASN A 61 21.58 -5.35 0.99
N ASN A 62 21.13 -5.55 2.23
CA ASN A 62 19.81 -5.14 2.65
C ASN A 62 19.61 -3.62 2.58
N ALA A 63 20.62 -2.81 2.91
CA ALA A 63 20.56 -1.36 2.82
C ALA A 63 20.36 -0.87 1.37
N THR A 64 21.19 -1.36 0.45
CA THR A 64 21.09 -1.05 -0.98
C THR A 64 19.74 -1.46 -1.54
N VAL A 65 19.28 -2.68 -1.21
CA VAL A 65 17.99 -3.19 -1.69
C VAL A 65 16.84 -2.39 -1.08
N PHE A 66 16.86 -2.08 0.21
CA PHE A 66 15.81 -1.31 0.86
C PHE A 66 15.66 0.05 0.20
N ARG A 67 16.74 0.81 0.05
CA ARG A 67 16.73 2.13 -0.60
C ARG A 67 16.22 2.05 -2.04
N LYS A 68 16.69 1.07 -2.80
CA LYS A 68 16.21 0.82 -4.17
C LYS A 68 14.71 0.55 -4.23
N VAL A 69 14.16 -0.21 -3.27
CA VAL A 69 12.71 -0.49 -3.23
C VAL A 69 11.94 0.74 -2.73
N ALA A 70 12.47 1.50 -1.77
CA ALA A 70 11.88 2.75 -1.31
C ALA A 70 11.68 3.74 -2.47
N ASP A 71 12.75 4.01 -3.23
CA ASP A 71 12.73 4.96 -4.35
C ASP A 71 11.80 4.52 -5.48
N LYS A 72 11.69 3.21 -5.72
CA LYS A 72 10.93 2.67 -6.86
C LYS A 72 9.50 2.27 -6.52
N SER A 73 9.17 2.09 -5.25
CA SER A 73 7.90 1.50 -4.84
C SER A 73 7.26 2.25 -3.68
N TYR A 74 7.88 2.33 -2.50
CA TYR A 74 7.21 2.89 -1.32
C TYR A 74 6.89 4.37 -1.48
N CYS A 75 7.88 5.19 -1.82
CA CYS A 75 7.68 6.63 -1.95
C CYS A 75 6.73 7.00 -3.12
N PRO A 76 6.90 6.44 -4.33
CA PRO A 76 5.97 6.73 -5.44
C PRO A 76 4.54 6.26 -5.15
N MET A 77 4.36 5.11 -4.50
CA MET A 77 3.03 4.60 -4.15
C MET A 77 2.37 5.47 -3.09
N ASN A 78 3.10 5.89 -2.05
CA ASN A 78 2.55 6.74 -1.00
C ASN A 78 2.14 8.11 -1.55
N ALA A 79 2.94 8.71 -2.45
CA ALA A 79 2.57 9.95 -3.13
C ALA A 79 1.30 9.80 -3.99
N LEU A 80 1.12 8.64 -4.65
CA LEU A 80 -0.12 8.35 -5.38
C LEU A 80 -1.32 8.18 -4.45
N LEU A 81 -1.15 7.46 -3.34
CA LEU A 81 -2.22 7.24 -2.36
C LEU A 81 -2.64 8.55 -1.70
N GLU A 82 -1.69 9.41 -1.34
CA GLU A 82 -1.95 10.76 -0.84
C GLU A 82 -2.79 11.57 -1.83
N LYS A 83 -2.37 11.62 -3.10
CA LYS A 83 -3.12 12.28 -4.16
C LYS A 83 -4.55 11.74 -4.28
N LEU A 84 -4.74 10.43 -4.21
CA LEU A 84 -6.08 9.82 -4.31
C LEU A 84 -6.95 10.12 -3.09
N LEU A 85 -6.36 10.18 -1.89
CA LEU A 85 -7.08 10.60 -0.68
C LEU A 85 -7.56 12.06 -0.78
N ASP A 86 -6.76 12.94 -1.38
CA ASP A 86 -7.10 14.35 -1.59
C ASP A 86 -8.15 14.55 -2.69
N GLU A 87 -8.04 13.83 -3.81
CA GLU A 87 -8.91 13.99 -4.98
C GLU A 87 -10.28 13.30 -4.81
N HIS A 88 -10.35 12.23 -4.01
CA HIS A 88 -11.53 11.37 -3.88
C HIS A 88 -11.93 11.15 -2.41
N PRO A 89 -12.85 11.96 -1.84
CA PRO A 89 -13.25 11.86 -0.43
C PRO A 89 -13.79 10.48 -0.01
N GLU A 90 -14.40 9.76 -0.95
CA GLU A 90 -14.92 8.39 -0.80
C GLU A 90 -13.84 7.31 -0.89
N PHE A 91 -12.65 7.64 -1.41
CA PHE A 91 -11.53 6.69 -1.50
C PHE A 91 -11.01 6.36 -0.11
N LYS A 92 -10.86 5.06 0.15
CA LYS A 92 -10.35 4.50 1.40
C LYS A 92 -9.53 3.25 1.09
N PHE A 93 -8.51 3.01 1.88
CA PHE A 93 -7.71 1.79 1.84
C PHE A 93 -7.23 1.45 3.25
N SER A 94 -6.77 0.22 3.42
CA SER A 94 -6.18 -0.27 4.67
C SER A 94 -4.73 -0.69 4.44
N LEU A 95 -3.86 -0.37 5.39
CA LEU A 95 -2.46 -0.77 5.40
C LEU A 95 -2.17 -1.78 6.51
N SER A 96 -1.25 -2.69 6.24
CA SER A 96 -0.59 -3.51 7.25
C SER A 96 0.92 -3.45 7.01
N ILE A 97 1.66 -3.01 8.01
CA ILE A 97 3.11 -2.82 7.91
C ILE A 97 3.79 -3.77 8.90
N THR A 98 4.73 -4.57 8.40
CA THR A 98 5.47 -5.53 9.25
C THR A 98 6.53 -4.83 10.10
N GLY A 99 6.78 -5.35 11.31
CA GLY A 99 7.85 -4.83 12.19
C GLY A 99 9.24 -4.90 11.54
N THR A 100 9.53 -5.99 10.82
CA THR A 100 10.80 -6.14 10.09
C THR A 100 11.02 -5.08 9.02
N PHE A 101 9.94 -4.57 8.42
CA PHE A 101 10.02 -3.44 7.50
C PHE A 101 10.35 -2.15 8.26
N LEU A 102 9.67 -1.88 9.38
CA LEU A 102 9.90 -0.68 10.18
C LEU A 102 11.33 -0.59 10.68
N GLU A 103 11.87 -1.70 11.22
CA GLU A 103 13.28 -1.78 11.66
C GLU A 103 14.24 -1.37 10.53
N GLN A 104 14.08 -1.95 9.33
CA GLN A 104 14.92 -1.63 8.17
C GLN A 104 14.73 -0.20 7.67
N ALA A 105 13.51 0.33 7.72
CA ALA A 105 13.22 1.71 7.36
C ALA A 105 13.93 2.68 8.32
N GLU A 106 13.86 2.44 9.63
CA GLU A 106 14.54 3.25 10.66
C GLU A 106 16.05 3.29 10.43
N MET A 107 16.65 2.17 10.02
CA MET A 107 18.09 2.12 9.76
C MET A 107 18.53 2.82 8.46
N TRP A 108 17.74 2.74 7.39
CA TRP A 108 18.25 3.07 6.05
C TRP A 108 17.48 4.11 5.26
N ALA A 109 16.21 4.36 5.58
CA ALA A 109 15.36 5.35 4.93
C ALA A 109 14.20 5.77 5.86
N PRO A 110 14.48 6.51 6.95
CA PRO A 110 13.45 6.92 7.92
C PRO A 110 12.38 7.84 7.32
N ASP A 111 12.72 8.56 6.25
CA ASP A 111 11.81 9.37 5.45
C ASP A 111 10.66 8.56 4.83
N VAL A 112 10.88 7.27 4.56
CA VAL A 112 9.81 6.35 4.13
C VAL A 112 8.76 6.19 5.22
N ILE A 113 9.16 6.10 6.48
CA ILE A 113 8.22 5.99 7.61
C ILE A 113 7.36 7.25 7.68
N ASP A 114 7.97 8.42 7.53
CA ASP A 114 7.24 9.68 7.55
C ASP A 114 6.25 9.76 6.38
N SER A 115 6.60 9.25 5.19
CA SER A 115 5.64 9.16 4.08
C SER A 115 4.42 8.26 4.39
N PHE A 116 4.60 7.18 5.14
CA PHE A 116 3.47 6.33 5.57
C PHE A 116 2.58 7.00 6.62
N LYS A 117 3.16 7.85 7.49
CA LYS A 117 2.38 8.64 8.47
C LYS A 117 1.54 9.73 7.80
N THR A 118 1.95 10.24 6.64
CA THR A 118 1.17 11.25 5.90
C THR A 118 -0.15 10.68 5.37
N ILE A 119 -0.18 9.39 4.99
CA ILE A 119 -1.33 8.74 4.34
C ILE A 119 -2.16 7.84 5.27
N GLY A 120 -1.84 7.81 6.57
CA GLY A 120 -2.38 6.86 7.55
C GLY A 120 -2.90 7.52 8.82
#